data_AF-F0ZVR9-F1
#
_entry.id   AF-F0ZVR9-F1
#
_cell.length_a   1.000
_cell.length_b   1.000
_cell.length_c   1.000
_cell.angle_alpha   90.00
_cell.angle_beta   90.00
_cell.angle_gamma   90.00
#
_symmetry.space_group_name_H-M   'P 1'
#
loop_
_entity.id
_entity.type
_entity.pdbx_description
1 polymer ?
#
loop_
_entity_poly.entity_id
_entity_poly.type
_entity_poly.pdbx_seq_one_letter_code
_entity_poly.pdbx_strand_id
1 'polypeptide(L)'
;MSTSNEIINCINESFISINTNDNLEQDSVAYLSGLISECESFEELKEQFSVFCKEFEIISNEQEVEDVFNTLVALLKRKGLISFNIEKSKPHLVCTVNPNAEPKLDDPNLTMEQYLSLTRSSDSRVRLLTLRSMCPCKVKADIDQLWDRIIEMSQDDDPKVRYQAMHNLCDGSPIWREESVIRALEGMHNDKNAKIRRRIHNILVHYKHTGKWNIM
;
A
#
# COMPACT_ATOMS: atom_id res chain seq x y z
N MET A 1 -5.51 47.17 -18.36
CA MET A 1 -5.58 46.18 -19.46
C MET A 1 -6.68 45.19 -19.11
N SER A 2 -7.38 44.60 -20.08
CA SER A 2 -8.38 43.55 -19.77
C SER A 2 -7.64 42.33 -19.20
N THR A 3 -8.21 41.66 -18.18
CA THR A 3 -7.68 40.43 -17.59
C THR A 3 -7.32 39.38 -18.66
N SER A 4 -8.12 39.31 -19.73
CA SER A 4 -7.87 38.44 -20.89
C SER A 4 -6.55 38.76 -21.61
N ASN A 5 -6.17 40.03 -21.75
CA ASN A 5 -4.91 40.40 -22.40
C ASN A 5 -3.69 40.00 -21.55
N GLU A 6 -3.82 39.98 -20.23
CA GLU A 6 -2.73 39.59 -19.34
C GLU A 6 -2.53 38.07 -19.34
N ILE A 7 -3.61 37.29 -19.44
CA ILE A 7 -3.55 35.83 -19.62
C ILE A 7 -2.86 35.50 -20.95
N ILE A 8 -3.25 36.15 -22.05
CA ILE A 8 -2.64 35.97 -23.37
C ILE A 8 -1.12 36.24 -23.32
N ASN A 9 -0.70 37.29 -22.62
CA ASN A 9 0.72 37.59 -22.46
C ASN A 9 1.46 36.48 -21.68
N CYS A 10 0.84 35.94 -20.62
CA CYS A 10 1.41 34.81 -19.88
C CYS A 10 1.56 33.56 -20.74
N ILE A 11 0.58 33.26 -21.60
CA ILE A 11 0.64 32.15 -22.56
C ILE A 11 1.83 32.34 -23.50
N ASN A 12 1.91 33.49 -24.18
CA ASN A 12 3.01 33.72 -25.12
C ASN A 12 4.38 33.66 -24.42
N GLU A 13 4.51 34.27 -23.23
CA GLU A 13 5.74 34.20 -22.43
C GLU A 13 6.12 32.76 -22.03
N SER A 14 5.16 31.89 -21.69
CA SER A 14 5.46 30.50 -21.31
C SER A 14 5.97 29.67 -22.48
N PHE A 15 5.43 29.85 -23.68
CA PHE A 15 5.85 29.08 -24.86
C PHE A 15 7.16 29.60 -25.47
N ILE A 16 7.47 30.90 -25.36
CA ILE A 16 8.78 31.45 -25.76
C ILE A 16 9.93 30.80 -24.97
N SER A 17 9.70 30.45 -23.71
CA SER A 17 10.75 29.91 -22.83
C SER A 17 11.32 28.56 -23.27
N ILE A 18 10.57 27.78 -24.08
CA ILE A 18 10.92 26.41 -24.48
C ILE A 18 11.34 26.32 -25.97
N ASN A 19 11.52 27.47 -26.63
CA ASN A 19 12.14 27.55 -27.95
C ASN A 19 11.38 26.78 -29.04
N THR A 20 10.06 26.66 -28.91
CA THR A 20 9.17 26.36 -30.05
C THR A 20 9.27 27.56 -30.98
N ASN A 21 9.96 27.41 -32.11
CA ASN A 21 10.27 28.48 -33.07
C ASN A 21 9.02 29.15 -33.71
N ASP A 22 7.82 28.66 -33.40
CA ASP A 22 6.57 29.17 -33.94
C ASP A 22 5.77 29.84 -32.81
N ASN A 23 5.38 31.09 -33.07
CA ASN A 23 4.34 31.75 -32.28
C ASN A 23 3.08 30.88 -32.37
N LEU A 24 2.44 30.62 -31.23
CA LEU A 24 1.15 29.95 -31.20
C LEU A 24 0.16 30.70 -32.11
N GLU A 25 -0.62 29.95 -32.87
CA GLU A 25 -1.69 30.52 -33.68
C GLU A 25 -2.67 31.29 -32.78
N GLN A 26 -3.20 32.40 -33.30
CA GLN A 26 -4.06 33.29 -32.53
C GLN A 26 -5.29 32.56 -31.97
N ASP A 27 -5.81 31.57 -32.71
CA ASP A 27 -6.95 30.75 -32.31
C ASP A 27 -6.59 29.80 -31.15
N SER A 28 -5.40 29.20 -31.16
CA SER A 28 -4.89 28.36 -30.06
C SER A 28 -4.68 29.17 -28.78
N VAL A 29 -4.16 30.39 -28.90
CA VAL A 29 -3.99 31.30 -27.77
C VAL A 29 -5.33 31.74 -27.19
N ALA A 30 -6.31 32.06 -28.05
CA ALA A 30 -7.64 32.42 -27.62
C ALA A 30 -8.35 31.26 -26.90
N TYR A 31 -8.23 30.04 -27.45
CA TYR A 31 -8.78 28.83 -26.85
C TYR A 31 -8.19 28.56 -25.46
N LEU A 32 -6.86 28.56 -25.33
CA LEU A 32 -6.20 28.33 -24.05
C LEU A 32 -6.50 29.44 -23.03
N SER A 33 -6.63 30.70 -23.49
CA SER A 33 -7.06 31.80 -22.61
C SER A 33 -8.48 31.59 -22.08
N GLY A 34 -9.38 31.01 -22.89
CA GLY A 34 -10.72 30.62 -22.47
C GLY A 34 -10.67 29.53 -21.39
N LEU A 35 -9.94 28.45 -21.66
CA LEU A 35 -9.73 27.36 -20.70
C LEU A 35 -9.22 27.87 -19.34
N ILE A 36 -8.18 28.70 -19.34
CA ILE A 36 -7.61 29.26 -18.10
C ILE A 36 -8.65 30.08 -17.32
N SER A 37 -9.55 30.79 -18.01
CA SER A 37 -10.56 31.63 -17.39
C SER A 37 -11.73 30.83 -16.80
N GLU A 38 -11.97 29.63 -17.33
CA GLU A 38 -13.08 28.75 -16.94
C GLU A 38 -12.68 27.70 -15.89
N CYS A 39 -11.38 27.39 -15.74
CA CYS A 39 -10.91 26.41 -14.76
C CYS A 39 -11.16 26.85 -13.32
N GLU A 40 -11.75 25.96 -12.51
CA GLU A 40 -12.02 26.20 -11.09
C GLU A 40 -10.93 25.63 -10.18
N SER A 41 -10.09 24.73 -10.69
CA SER A 41 -9.03 24.06 -9.94
C SER A 41 -7.70 23.96 -10.70
N PHE A 42 -6.61 23.72 -9.97
CA PHE A 42 -5.27 23.54 -10.55
C PHE A 42 -5.18 22.22 -11.33
N GLU A 43 -5.82 21.17 -10.82
CA GLU A 43 -5.89 19.84 -11.41
C GLU A 43 -6.63 19.86 -12.74
N GLU A 44 -7.77 20.53 -12.80
CA GLU A 44 -8.53 20.76 -14.03
C GLU A 44 -7.69 21.55 -15.04
N LEU A 45 -7.06 22.66 -14.62
CA LEU A 45 -6.20 23.43 -15.50
C LEU A 45 -5.03 22.59 -16.05
N LYS A 46 -4.45 21.72 -15.24
CA LYS A 46 -3.37 20.80 -15.66
C LYS A 46 -3.84 19.79 -16.69
N GLU A 47 -4.99 19.16 -16.45
CA GLU A 47 -5.59 18.20 -17.38
C GLU A 47 -5.93 18.86 -18.73
N GLN A 48 -6.65 19.99 -18.68
CA GLN A 48 -7.04 20.76 -19.87
C GLN A 48 -5.82 21.25 -20.66
N PHE A 49 -4.77 21.71 -19.99
CA PHE A 49 -3.53 22.12 -20.64
C PHE A 49 -2.83 20.95 -21.36
N SER A 50 -2.82 19.76 -20.75
CA SER A 50 -2.24 18.56 -21.36
C SER A 50 -3.03 18.11 -22.59
N VAL A 51 -4.37 18.14 -22.52
CA VAL A 51 -5.26 17.87 -23.66
C VAL A 51 -5.00 18.87 -24.78
N PHE A 52 -4.97 20.17 -24.46
CA PHE A 52 -4.65 21.23 -25.42
C PHE A 52 -3.32 20.98 -26.15
N CYS A 53 -2.23 20.66 -25.44
CA CYS A 53 -0.94 20.40 -26.07
C CYS A 53 -0.97 19.20 -27.03
N LYS A 54 -1.78 18.18 -26.72
CA LYS A 54 -1.96 16.99 -27.56
C LYS A 54 -2.84 17.26 -28.78
N GLU A 55 -3.96 17.95 -28.61
CA GLU A 55 -4.92 18.23 -29.68
C GLU A 55 -4.35 19.17 -30.75
N PHE A 56 -3.55 20.16 -30.33
CA PHE A 56 -2.92 21.11 -31.23
C PHE A 56 -1.51 20.68 -31.67
N GLU A 57 -1.08 19.46 -31.30
CA GLU A 57 0.24 18.89 -31.64
C GLU A 57 1.42 19.82 -31.32
N ILE A 58 1.30 20.65 -30.27
CA ILE A 58 2.28 21.70 -29.94
C ILE A 58 3.55 21.09 -29.32
N ILE A 59 3.37 20.10 -28.45
CA ILE A 59 4.46 19.46 -27.69
C ILE A 59 4.19 17.96 -27.61
N SER A 60 5.14 17.15 -28.08
CA SER A 60 5.03 15.68 -28.03
C SER A 60 5.66 15.06 -26.77
N ASN A 61 6.53 15.78 -26.08
CA ASN A 61 7.26 15.30 -24.90
C ASN A 61 6.52 15.66 -23.61
N GLU A 62 6.16 14.67 -22.80
CA GLU A 62 5.45 14.88 -21.53
C GLU A 62 6.22 15.77 -20.55
N GLN A 63 7.56 15.69 -20.54
CA GLN A 63 8.38 16.53 -19.68
C GLN A 63 8.34 17.99 -20.12
N GLU A 64 8.33 18.26 -21.42
CA GLU A 64 8.23 19.63 -21.95
C GLU A 64 6.86 20.24 -21.71
N VAL A 65 5.78 19.43 -21.80
CA VAL A 65 4.42 19.86 -21.42
C VAL A 65 4.40 20.31 -19.95
N GLU A 66 5.00 19.52 -19.07
CA GLU A 66 5.09 19.85 -17.64
C GLU A 66 5.91 21.13 -17.39
N ASP A 67 7.01 21.33 -18.13
CA ASP A 67 7.87 22.51 -17.98
C ASP A 67 7.18 23.80 -18.48
N VAL A 68 6.48 23.76 -19.63
CA VAL A 68 5.68 24.89 -20.11
C VAL A 68 4.55 25.19 -19.12
N PHE A 69 3.86 24.16 -18.65
CA PHE A 69 2.75 24.30 -17.72
C PHE A 69 3.19 24.98 -16.42
N ASN A 70 4.30 24.53 -15.83
CA ASN A 70 4.83 25.11 -14.60
C ASN A 70 5.26 26.57 -14.80
N THR A 71 5.83 26.89 -15.96
CA THR A 71 6.18 28.27 -16.33
C THR A 71 4.93 29.14 -16.45
N LEU A 72 3.91 28.68 -17.19
CA LEU A 72 2.63 29.38 -17.35
C LEU A 72 1.97 29.67 -16.00
N VAL A 73 1.86 28.67 -15.13
CA VAL A 73 1.26 28.81 -13.80
C VAL A 73 2.05 29.80 -12.94
N ALA A 74 3.38 29.77 -13.00
CA ALA A 74 4.22 30.73 -12.27
C ALA A 74 3.96 32.17 -12.74
N LEU A 75 3.82 32.39 -14.05
CA LEU A 75 3.49 33.70 -14.63
C LEU A 75 2.10 34.18 -14.22
N LEU A 76 1.09 33.31 -14.31
CA LEU A 76 -0.29 33.61 -13.92
C LEU A 76 -0.40 33.95 -12.43
N LYS A 77 0.28 33.19 -11.56
CA LYS A 77 0.36 33.47 -10.10
C LYS A 77 1.05 34.79 -9.80
N ARG A 78 2.18 35.05 -10.46
CA ARG A 78 2.94 36.31 -10.29
C ARG A 78 2.10 37.54 -10.64
N LYS A 79 1.21 37.43 -11.63
CA LYS A 79 0.28 38.50 -12.03
C LYS A 79 -1.04 38.50 -11.24
N GLY A 80 -1.26 37.53 -10.34
CA GLY A 80 -2.50 37.42 -9.58
C GLY A 80 -3.72 37.05 -10.43
N LEU A 81 -3.51 36.44 -11.61
CA LEU A 81 -4.57 36.06 -12.55
C LEU A 81 -5.27 34.75 -12.16
N ILE A 82 -4.60 33.94 -11.34
CA ILE A 82 -5.16 32.71 -10.77
C ILE A 82 -4.90 32.70 -9.27
N SER A 83 -5.89 32.23 -8.52
CA SER A 83 -5.85 32.11 -7.06
C SER A 83 -6.03 30.67 -6.60
N PHE A 84 -5.74 29.68 -7.45
CA PHE A 84 -5.80 28.28 -7.06
C PHE A 84 -4.97 28.11 -5.80
N ASN A 85 -5.67 27.75 -4.72
CA ASN A 85 -5.01 27.33 -3.52
C ASN A 85 -4.30 26.05 -3.93
N ILE A 86 -2.98 26.10 -4.09
CA ILE A 86 -2.19 24.89 -4.01
C ILE A 86 -2.31 24.49 -2.54
N GLU A 87 -3.45 23.89 -2.19
CA GLU A 87 -3.38 22.83 -1.21
C GLU A 87 -2.34 21.92 -1.85
N LYS A 88 -1.09 22.02 -1.36
CA LYS A 88 -0.13 20.95 -1.55
C LYS A 88 -0.96 19.76 -1.15
N SER A 89 -1.41 18.96 -2.12
CA SER A 89 -2.08 17.72 -1.78
C SER A 89 -1.10 17.12 -0.80
N LYS A 90 -1.55 16.96 0.45
CA LYS A 90 -0.73 16.28 1.45
C LYS A 90 -0.28 15.06 0.68
N PRO A 91 1.04 14.86 0.46
CA PRO A 91 1.50 13.83 -0.44
C PRO A 91 0.65 12.65 -0.09
N HIS A 92 -0.17 12.18 -1.04
CA HIS A 92 -0.88 10.93 -0.82
C HIS A 92 0.18 10.03 -0.23
N LEU A 93 -0.14 9.30 0.83
CA LEU A 93 0.75 8.32 1.44
C LEU A 93 1.02 7.21 0.41
N VAL A 94 1.62 7.56 -0.73
CA VAL A 94 2.58 6.77 -1.45
C VAL A 94 3.71 6.68 -0.44
N CYS A 95 3.54 5.74 0.48
CA CYS A 95 4.66 5.18 1.20
C CYS A 95 5.69 4.91 0.11
N THR A 96 6.79 5.66 0.14
CA THR A 96 7.98 5.31 -0.62
C THR A 96 8.50 4.04 0.04
N VAL A 97 7.86 2.92 -0.29
CA VAL A 97 8.23 1.60 0.19
C VAL A 97 9.60 1.37 -0.39
N ASN A 98 10.63 1.50 0.44
CA ASN A 98 11.97 1.08 0.06
C ASN A 98 11.89 -0.44 -0.18
N PRO A 99 12.04 -0.92 -1.42
CA PRO A 99 11.87 -2.34 -1.73
C PRO A 99 12.93 -3.22 -1.04
N ASN A 100 14.01 -2.60 -0.55
CA ASN A 100 15.12 -3.28 0.12
C ASN A 100 15.10 -3.12 1.65
N ALA A 101 14.08 -2.47 2.23
CA ALA A 101 13.98 -2.39 3.68
C ALA A 101 13.65 -3.77 4.26
N GLU A 102 14.36 -4.15 5.32
CA GLU A 102 14.01 -5.36 6.08
C GLU A 102 12.58 -5.22 6.62
N PRO A 103 11.72 -6.22 6.43
CA PRO A 103 10.34 -6.16 6.92
C PRO A 103 10.35 -6.02 8.44
N LYS A 104 9.48 -5.16 8.95
CA LYS A 104 9.29 -4.97 10.39
C LYS A 104 7.84 -5.16 10.74
N LEU A 105 7.55 -5.85 11.85
CA LEU A 105 6.19 -6.22 12.23
C LEU A 105 5.27 -5.02 12.50
N ASP A 106 5.84 -3.85 12.79
CA ASP A 106 5.12 -2.58 13.01
C ASP A 106 4.82 -1.81 11.71
N ASP A 107 5.28 -2.30 10.55
CA ASP A 107 4.97 -1.69 9.25
C ASP A 107 3.50 -1.96 8.85
N PRO A 108 2.66 -0.91 8.71
CA PRO A 108 1.27 -1.09 8.30
C PRO A 108 1.10 -1.57 6.86
N ASN A 109 2.16 -1.56 6.04
CA ASN A 109 2.14 -1.92 4.62
C ASN A 109 2.82 -3.27 4.32
N LEU A 110 3.00 -4.10 5.35
CA LEU A 110 3.53 -5.45 5.21
C LEU A 110 2.74 -6.26 4.20
N THR A 111 3.41 -6.73 3.14
CA THR A 111 2.81 -7.69 2.21
C THR A 111 2.72 -9.07 2.88
N MET A 112 1.84 -9.95 2.36
CA MET A 112 1.72 -11.32 2.88
C MET A 112 3.06 -12.08 2.82
N GLU A 113 3.84 -11.88 1.76
CA GLU A 113 5.15 -12.52 1.60
C GLU A 113 6.15 -12.04 2.64
N GLN A 114 6.25 -10.74 2.85
CA GLN A 114 7.10 -10.14 3.88
C GLN A 114 6.68 -10.60 5.29
N TYR A 115 5.37 -10.72 5.52
CA TYR A 115 4.83 -11.18 6.77
C TYR A 115 5.16 -12.67 7.04
N LEU A 116 5.09 -13.51 6.00
CA LEU A 116 5.55 -14.89 6.06
C LEU A 116 7.08 -14.97 6.20
N SER A 117 7.87 -14.05 5.64
CA SER A 117 9.33 -14.05 5.80
C SER A 117 9.73 -13.81 7.26
N LEU A 118 9.01 -12.96 7.99
CA LEU A 118 9.24 -12.72 9.43
C LEU A 118 9.12 -13.98 10.28
N THR A 119 8.26 -14.93 9.89
CA THR A 119 8.16 -16.24 10.56
C THR A 119 9.38 -17.15 10.37
N ARG A 120 10.31 -16.77 9.49
CA ARG A 120 11.58 -17.46 9.23
C ARG A 120 12.79 -16.70 9.80
N SER A 121 12.54 -15.62 10.54
CA SER A 121 13.60 -14.84 11.20
C SER A 121 14.46 -15.74 12.10
N SER A 122 15.76 -15.49 12.13
CA SER A 122 16.69 -16.16 13.04
C SER A 122 16.37 -15.88 14.52
N ASP A 123 15.79 -14.71 14.82
CA ASP A 123 15.35 -14.34 16.16
C ASP A 123 13.99 -14.97 16.50
N SER A 124 13.97 -15.86 17.49
CA SER A 124 12.74 -16.53 17.95
C SER A 124 11.70 -15.56 18.51
N ARG A 125 12.12 -14.38 18.99
CA ARG A 125 11.20 -13.33 19.42
C ARG A 125 10.41 -12.76 18.26
N VAL A 126 11.05 -12.50 17.12
CA VAL A 126 10.39 -12.02 15.91
C VAL A 126 9.41 -13.07 15.41
N ARG A 127 9.82 -14.34 15.35
CA ARG A 127 8.92 -15.45 14.98
C ARG A 127 7.70 -15.54 15.90
N LEU A 128 7.91 -15.47 17.22
CA LEU A 128 6.84 -15.51 18.22
C LEU A 128 5.86 -14.33 18.07
N LEU A 129 6.37 -13.10 17.92
CA LEU A 129 5.52 -11.91 17.76
C LEU A 129 4.70 -11.97 16.48
N THR A 130 5.32 -12.41 15.38
CA THR A 130 4.64 -12.62 14.10
C THR A 130 3.54 -13.67 14.22
N LEU A 131 3.81 -14.79 14.89
CA LEU A 131 2.81 -15.84 15.10
C LEU A 131 1.64 -15.36 16.00
N ARG A 132 1.89 -14.45 16.94
CA ARG A 132 0.85 -13.82 17.77
C ARG A 132 -0.03 -12.84 16.99
N SER A 133 0.48 -12.21 15.96
CA SER A 133 -0.32 -11.34 15.08
C SER A 133 -1.08 -12.17 14.03
N MET A 134 -0.65 -13.41 13.76
CA MET A 134 -1.37 -14.40 12.94
C MET A 134 -2.52 -15.13 13.67
N CYS A 135 -2.74 -14.88 14.97
CA CYS A 135 -3.74 -15.60 15.75
C CYS A 135 -5.15 -15.40 15.15
N PRO A 136 -5.98 -16.45 14.96
CA PRO A 136 -7.28 -16.31 14.30
C PRO A 136 -8.22 -15.36 15.03
N CYS A 137 -8.14 -15.29 16.37
CA CYS A 137 -8.88 -14.30 17.17
C CYS A 137 -8.59 -12.83 16.78
N LYS A 138 -7.44 -12.56 16.14
CA LYS A 138 -7.05 -11.24 15.62
C LYS A 138 -7.33 -11.10 14.12
N VAL A 139 -6.91 -12.08 13.32
CA VAL A 139 -7.00 -12.02 11.86
C VAL A 139 -8.45 -12.09 11.39
N LYS A 140 -9.30 -12.87 12.07
CA LYS A 140 -10.74 -13.04 11.76
C LYS A 140 -11.03 -13.39 10.29
N ALA A 141 -10.09 -14.06 9.64
CA ALA A 141 -10.20 -14.53 8.27
C ALA A 141 -9.45 -15.86 8.13
N ASP A 142 -9.99 -16.74 7.29
CA ASP A 142 -9.38 -18.03 7.00
C ASP A 142 -8.45 -17.90 5.79
N ILE A 143 -7.15 -17.74 6.07
CA ILE A 143 -6.11 -17.58 5.05
C ILE A 143 -5.25 -18.85 5.05
N ASP A 144 -5.38 -19.65 4.00
CA ASP A 144 -4.73 -20.96 3.90
C ASP A 144 -3.21 -20.91 4.12
N GLN A 145 -2.53 -19.92 3.52
CA GLN A 145 -1.08 -19.74 3.67
C GLN A 145 -0.64 -19.52 5.13
N LEU A 146 -1.48 -18.85 5.93
CA LEU A 146 -1.19 -18.66 7.36
C LEU A 146 -1.33 -19.98 8.12
N TRP A 147 -2.35 -20.77 7.80
CA TRP A 147 -2.58 -22.06 8.44
C TRP A 147 -1.48 -23.06 8.13
N ASP A 148 -1.06 -23.15 6.88
CA ASP A 148 0.09 -23.98 6.47
C ASP A 148 1.33 -23.56 7.27
N ARG A 149 1.57 -22.25 7.39
CA ARG A 149 2.72 -21.76 8.14
C ARG A 149 2.62 -22.00 9.64
N ILE A 150 1.45 -21.85 10.25
CA ILE A 150 1.22 -22.15 11.67
C ILE A 150 1.51 -23.64 11.95
N ILE A 151 1.07 -24.53 11.07
CA ILE A 151 1.34 -25.97 11.17
C ILE A 151 2.85 -26.25 11.10
N GLU A 152 3.57 -25.64 10.15
CA GLU A 152 5.04 -25.77 10.07
C GLU A 152 5.72 -25.28 11.36
N MET A 153 5.28 -24.15 11.91
CA MET A 153 5.82 -23.57 13.14
C MET A 153 5.50 -24.36 14.41
N SER A 154 4.62 -25.36 14.34
CA SER A 154 4.42 -26.33 15.43
C SER A 154 5.69 -27.13 15.76
N GLN A 155 6.64 -27.17 14.82
CA GLN A 155 7.94 -27.85 14.94
C GLN A 155 9.12 -26.89 15.15
N ASP A 156 8.88 -25.61 15.46
CA ASP A 156 9.95 -24.62 15.67
C ASP A 156 10.92 -25.05 16.80
N ASP A 157 12.19 -24.67 16.73
CA ASP A 157 13.16 -25.00 17.78
C ASP A 157 12.83 -24.35 19.13
N ASP A 158 12.24 -23.16 19.12
CA ASP A 158 11.91 -22.42 20.33
C ASP A 158 10.56 -22.89 20.92
N PRO A 159 10.55 -23.36 22.19
CA PRO A 159 9.32 -23.86 22.81
C PRO A 159 8.23 -22.79 22.97
N LYS A 160 8.55 -21.50 23.03
CA LYS A 160 7.53 -20.44 23.10
C LYS A 160 6.83 -20.29 21.76
N VAL A 161 7.56 -20.42 20.66
CA VAL A 161 6.99 -20.40 19.30
C VAL A 161 6.07 -21.60 19.11
N ARG A 162 6.53 -22.83 19.42
CA ARG A 162 5.69 -24.03 19.36
C ARG A 162 4.42 -23.92 20.21
N TYR A 163 4.54 -23.41 21.43
CA TYR A 163 3.38 -23.19 22.29
C TYR A 163 2.37 -22.21 21.66
N GLN A 164 2.85 -21.14 21.03
CA GLN A 164 1.98 -20.20 20.33
C GLN A 164 1.36 -20.83 19.06
N ALA A 165 2.08 -21.68 18.33
CA ALA A 165 1.53 -22.41 17.18
C ALA A 165 0.37 -23.32 17.62
N MET A 166 0.58 -24.13 18.67
CA MET A 166 -0.48 -24.93 19.29
C MET A 166 -1.69 -24.07 19.70
N HIS A 167 -1.45 -22.91 20.32
CA HIS A 167 -2.54 -22.00 20.68
C HIS A 167 -3.35 -21.59 19.44
N ASN A 168 -2.70 -21.10 18.39
CA ASN A 168 -3.38 -20.67 17.17
C ASN A 168 -4.17 -21.81 16.51
N LEU A 169 -3.63 -23.02 16.50
CA LEU A 169 -4.30 -24.23 15.98
C LEU A 169 -5.59 -24.60 16.75
N CYS A 170 -5.71 -24.15 18.00
CA CYS A 170 -6.83 -24.44 18.88
C CYS A 170 -7.68 -23.21 19.24
N ASP A 171 -7.47 -22.09 18.54
CA ASP A 171 -8.14 -20.80 18.76
C ASP A 171 -8.93 -20.38 17.51
N GLY A 172 -9.76 -21.30 17.01
CA GLY A 172 -10.68 -21.05 15.90
C GLY A 172 -10.18 -21.51 14.53
N SER A 173 -9.44 -22.62 14.46
CA SER A 173 -9.07 -23.16 13.15
C SER A 173 -10.29 -23.67 12.38
N PRO A 174 -10.29 -23.54 11.04
CA PRO A 174 -11.44 -23.89 10.23
C PRO A 174 -11.65 -25.41 10.17
N ILE A 175 -12.91 -25.83 10.00
CA ILE A 175 -13.31 -27.24 10.03
C ILE A 175 -12.65 -28.05 8.91
N TRP A 176 -12.52 -27.49 7.71
CA TRP A 176 -11.90 -28.19 6.58
C TRP A 176 -10.39 -28.46 6.77
N ARG A 177 -9.76 -27.84 7.78
CA ARG A 177 -8.36 -28.10 8.16
C ARG A 177 -8.22 -29.11 9.30
N GLU A 178 -9.32 -29.63 9.85
CA GLU A 178 -9.33 -30.52 11.03
C GLU A 178 -8.26 -31.61 10.96
N GLU A 179 -8.21 -32.41 9.89
CA GLU A 179 -7.25 -33.51 9.77
C GLU A 179 -5.79 -33.04 9.91
N SER A 180 -5.44 -31.94 9.24
CA SER A 180 -4.09 -31.38 9.28
C SER A 180 -3.73 -30.80 10.65
N VAL A 181 -4.71 -30.17 11.31
CA VAL A 181 -4.55 -29.59 12.65
C VAL A 181 -4.36 -30.69 13.68
N ILE A 182 -5.22 -31.71 13.68
CA ILE A 182 -5.13 -32.83 14.61
C ILE A 182 -3.81 -33.58 14.42
N ARG A 183 -3.40 -33.85 13.17
CA ARG A 183 -2.10 -34.47 12.87
C ARG A 183 -0.92 -33.66 13.43
N ALA A 184 -0.96 -32.33 13.31
CA ALA A 184 0.06 -31.46 13.88
C ALA A 184 0.09 -31.57 15.42
N LEU A 185 -1.07 -31.51 16.07
CA LEU A 185 -1.20 -31.63 17.53
C LEU A 185 -0.72 -33.00 18.03
N GLU A 186 -1.05 -34.09 17.34
CA GLU A 186 -0.56 -35.43 17.65
C GLU A 186 0.97 -35.52 17.57
N GLY A 187 1.57 -34.90 16.55
CA GLY A 187 3.03 -34.78 16.44
C GLY A 187 3.68 -34.06 17.63
N MET A 188 2.97 -33.11 18.24
CA MET A 188 3.42 -32.39 19.43
C MET A 188 3.22 -33.14 20.76
N HIS A 189 2.58 -34.31 20.76
CA HIS A 189 2.31 -35.08 21.99
C HIS A 189 3.61 -35.41 22.77
N ASN A 190 4.72 -35.60 22.06
CA ASN A 190 6.04 -35.91 22.63
C ASN A 190 7.00 -34.71 22.66
N ASP A 191 6.48 -33.48 22.64
CA ASP A 191 7.30 -32.25 22.69
C ASP A 191 8.32 -32.27 23.83
N LYS A 192 9.54 -31.76 23.61
CA LYS A 192 10.58 -31.67 24.66
C LYS A 192 10.10 -30.88 25.89
N ASN A 193 9.22 -29.89 25.69
CA ASN A 193 8.66 -29.06 26.75
C ASN A 193 7.43 -29.71 27.42
N ALA A 194 7.53 -29.95 28.73
CA ALA A 194 6.46 -30.61 29.50
C ALA A 194 5.13 -29.83 29.52
N LYS A 195 5.16 -28.50 29.45
CA LYS A 195 3.95 -27.67 29.42
C LYS A 195 3.17 -27.88 28.12
N ILE A 196 3.88 -27.96 26.99
CA ILE A 196 3.27 -28.25 25.68
C ILE A 196 2.64 -29.64 25.71
N ARG A 197 3.41 -30.68 26.09
CA ARG A 197 2.89 -32.06 26.16
C ARG A 197 1.60 -32.17 26.98
N ARG A 198 1.58 -31.56 28.17
CA ARG A 198 0.40 -31.55 29.04
C ARG A 198 -0.79 -30.88 28.36
N ARG A 199 -0.58 -29.75 27.69
CA ARG A 199 -1.67 -29.02 27.02
C ARG A 199 -2.19 -29.80 25.82
N ILE A 200 -1.31 -30.35 24.98
CA ILE A 200 -1.66 -31.21 23.85
C ILE A 200 -2.47 -32.42 24.32
N HIS A 201 -2.03 -33.11 25.37
CA HIS A 201 -2.77 -34.23 25.94
C HIS A 201 -4.21 -33.85 26.30
N ASN A 202 -4.39 -32.73 27.00
CA ASN A 202 -5.73 -32.25 27.37
C ASN A 202 -6.59 -31.93 26.14
N ILE A 203 -6.01 -31.30 25.11
CA ILE A 203 -6.71 -30.98 23.86
C ILE A 203 -7.16 -32.25 23.14
N LEU A 204 -6.25 -33.21 22.95
CA LEU A 204 -6.54 -34.46 22.23
C LEU A 204 -7.54 -35.34 22.98
N VAL A 205 -7.46 -35.38 24.32
CA VAL A 205 -8.47 -36.06 25.15
C VAL A 205 -9.83 -35.40 24.97
N HIS A 206 -9.91 -34.07 25.03
CA HIS A 206 -11.17 -33.36 24.80
C HIS A 206 -11.73 -33.62 23.40
N TYR A 207 -10.89 -33.51 22.37
CA TYR A 207 -11.26 -33.80 20.98
C TYR A 207 -11.79 -35.23 20.80
N LYS A 208 -11.14 -36.23 21.40
CA LYS A 208 -11.61 -37.62 21.35
C LYS A 208 -13.02 -37.82 21.94
N HIS A 209 -13.39 -37.00 22.92
CA HIS A 209 -14.71 -37.08 23.57
C HIS A 209 -15.79 -36.23 22.88
N THR A 210 -15.43 -35.08 22.31
CA THR A 210 -16.40 -34.08 21.84
C THR A 210 -16.36 -33.80 20.34
N GLY A 211 -15.30 -34.23 19.65
CA GLY A 211 -14.99 -33.83 18.27
C GLY A 211 -14.53 -32.38 18.14
N LYS A 212 -14.35 -31.64 19.24
CA LYS A 212 -13.96 -30.22 19.22
C LYS A 212 -12.52 -30.06 19.69
N TRP A 213 -11.72 -29.26 19.00
CA TRP A 213 -10.33 -28.95 19.39
C TRP A 213 -10.09 -27.45 19.62
N ASN A 214 -10.99 -26.59 19.13
CA ASN A 214 -10.97 -25.15 19.37
C ASN A 214 -11.43 -24.83 20.81
N ILE A 215 -10.52 -25.01 21.76
CA ILE A 215 -10.78 -24.89 23.21
C ILE A 215 -9.78 -24.01 23.96
N MET A 216 -8.97 -23.26 23.22
CA MET A 216 -8.01 -22.30 23.80
C MET A 216 -8.56 -20.89 23.87
#